data_AF-A0A6J1W8L7-F1
#
_entry.id   AF-A0A6J1W8L7-F1
#
_cell.length_a   1.000
_cell.length_b   1.000
_cell.length_c   1.000
_cell.angle_alpha   90.00
_cell.angle_beta   90.00
_cell.angle_gamma   90.00
#
_symmetry.space_group_name_H-M   'P 1'
#
loop_
_entity.id
_entity.type
_entity.pdbx_description
1 polymer ?
#
loop_
_entity_poly.entity_id
_entity_poly.type
_entity_poly.pdbx_seq_one_letter_code
_entity_poly.pdbx_strand_id
1 'polypeptide(L)'
;MEKKNMTSSTKVRSKPNLKDEKLTDLANKIDETDEMKLRMLAALDNPDLDDVLYPPELNAHLIEQLKIMTCENNELRKCIFTKDQEIKELNKTINNLNQRIRDIISGTGPAISSKSAGIISAKITELCKQNRHLVAEVEGYKTKIAALERKILQLDLINKEHEKLDICMCKNEPIDTSPDELKELNNKLVAVNKKLYESKNRNLELKNDILIATKILQQELGDKFTSIKELQNDLAGWKGRAQQIVLLQARISELEQKLNGKHRDLIEAKRKDQTQIIKEIETKRKKEIELAMKDLECLKGENQELKKKLDGARCRIRNLECDATAIRQKIQTFVEKSNHDDLLINEQRNQIKSLELYYQEILKENTVKMNKMNSEVGEYQKLIKNTDAKIDALRKQASDKAVKIEELRAQLLRYEECSLQSVFFTPMKTATDNEIKKLSELVISLNGRLDTERRKFEELEVTHRKLKVRKRRLERRVSCLEDEIKSLKDLKRGSKFSKTSLHKEQVYELGLGSTSISKKQSSVTAVIEKPSESSSESQQSEGYDSLDKEDLKYKLELSEEKLKIMEDKLKMIEEEKRDDYNHLTDMIQTSKQLFNEALAVLQREKCLCS
;
A
#
# COMPACT_ATOMS: atom_id res chain seq x y z
N MET A 1 48.80 35.13 20.04
CA MET A 1 47.54 35.59 19.40
C MET A 1 46.49 34.52 19.61
N GLU A 2 45.34 34.89 20.18
CA GLU A 2 44.32 33.94 20.62
C GLU A 2 43.36 33.55 19.48
N LYS A 3 42.92 32.29 19.45
CA LYS A 3 41.84 31.85 18.56
C LYS A 3 40.49 32.03 19.27
N LYS A 4 39.78 33.12 19.00
CA LYS A 4 38.38 33.28 19.43
C LYS A 4 37.47 32.36 18.61
N ASN A 5 37.00 31.28 19.23
CA ASN A 5 35.83 30.56 18.75
C ASN A 5 34.58 31.41 18.98
N MET A 6 33.85 31.78 17.93
CA MET A 6 32.53 32.38 18.03
C MET A 6 31.46 31.35 17.66
N THR A 7 30.75 30.85 18.67
CA THR A 7 29.57 29.98 18.52
C THR A 7 28.29 30.83 18.53
N SER A 8 27.74 31.11 17.35
CA SER A 8 26.51 31.91 17.20
C SER A 8 25.26 31.11 17.55
N SER A 9 24.87 31.12 18.83
CA SER A 9 23.59 30.56 19.29
C SER A 9 22.44 31.53 18.98
N THR A 10 21.76 31.33 17.85
CA THR A 10 20.62 32.16 17.42
C THR A 10 19.37 31.84 18.26
N LYS A 11 19.25 32.48 19.42
CA LYS A 11 18.17 32.27 20.39
C LYS A 11 16.84 32.85 19.89
N VAL A 12 16.06 32.03 19.18
CA VAL A 12 14.73 32.42 18.66
C VAL A 12 13.79 32.70 19.82
N ARG A 13 13.56 33.99 20.09
CA ARG A 13 12.65 34.47 21.14
C ARG A 13 11.23 34.60 20.57
N SER A 14 10.42 33.56 20.77
CA SER A 14 8.98 33.63 20.51
C SER A 14 8.36 34.79 21.31
N LYS A 15 7.61 35.66 20.64
CA LYS A 15 6.72 36.62 21.31
C LYS A 15 5.40 35.90 21.64
N PRO A 16 4.79 36.14 22.81
CA PRO A 16 3.40 35.76 23.03
C PRO A 16 2.51 36.49 22.03
N ASN A 17 1.41 35.86 21.67
CA ASN A 17 0.56 36.29 20.57
C ASN A 17 -0.57 37.16 21.12
N LEU A 18 -0.49 38.49 20.90
CA LEU A 18 -1.40 39.55 21.39
C LEU A 18 -2.91 39.39 21.03
N LYS A 19 -3.30 38.29 20.39
CA LYS A 19 -4.68 37.87 20.16
C LYS A 19 -5.17 36.86 21.20
N ASP A 20 -4.30 35.98 21.68
CA ASP A 20 -4.67 34.91 22.62
C ASP A 20 -4.96 35.50 24.01
N GLU A 21 -4.12 36.44 24.49
CA GLU A 21 -4.37 37.20 25.74
C GLU A 21 -5.75 37.89 25.72
N LYS A 22 -6.11 38.54 24.60
CA LYS A 22 -7.40 39.22 24.42
C LYS A 22 -8.60 38.28 24.33
N LEU A 23 -8.39 37.00 24.03
CA LEU A 23 -9.44 35.98 24.04
C LEU A 23 -9.65 35.44 25.44
N THR A 24 -8.58 35.25 26.23
CA THR A 24 -8.68 34.91 27.66
C THR A 24 -9.32 36.04 28.46
N ASP A 25 -8.93 37.29 28.24
CA ASP A 25 -9.55 38.48 28.84
C ASP A 25 -11.06 38.59 28.53
N LEU A 26 -11.49 38.08 27.37
CA LEU A 26 -12.89 38.10 26.95
C LEU A 26 -13.68 36.96 27.58
N ALA A 27 -13.09 35.76 27.70
CA ALA A 27 -13.68 34.62 28.39
C ALA A 27 -13.93 34.93 29.88
N ASN A 28 -12.92 35.45 30.58
CA ASN A 28 -13.02 35.81 32.00
C ASN A 28 -14.17 36.81 32.24
N LYS A 29 -14.33 37.81 31.37
CA LYS A 29 -15.42 38.80 31.44
C LYS A 29 -16.80 38.22 31.13
N ILE A 30 -16.88 37.16 30.34
CA ILE A 30 -18.13 36.43 30.11
C ILE A 30 -18.53 35.69 31.40
N ASP A 31 -17.60 34.93 32.01
CA ASP A 31 -17.84 34.26 33.30
C ASP A 31 -18.23 35.25 34.41
N GLU A 32 -17.53 36.38 34.56
CA GLU A 32 -17.88 37.45 35.52
C GLU A 32 -19.30 38.00 35.28
N THR A 33 -19.66 38.25 34.01
CA THR A 33 -20.98 38.79 33.62
C THR A 33 -22.09 37.78 33.86
N ASP A 34 -21.84 36.51 33.56
CA ASP A 34 -22.83 35.45 33.62
C ASP A 34 -23.02 34.94 35.06
N GLU A 35 -22.00 35.00 35.92
CA GLU A 35 -22.14 34.84 37.38
C GLU A 35 -22.95 36.01 37.99
N MET A 36 -22.70 37.25 37.57
CA MET A 36 -23.45 38.42 38.05
C MET A 36 -24.95 38.29 37.76
N LYS A 37 -25.34 37.80 36.57
CA LYS A 37 -26.74 37.52 36.22
C LYS A 37 -27.37 36.48 37.14
N LEU A 38 -26.69 35.37 37.39
CA LEU A 38 -27.20 34.32 38.28
C LEU A 38 -27.41 34.84 39.71
N ARG A 39 -26.49 35.66 40.22
CA ARG A 39 -26.64 36.34 41.52
C ARG A 39 -27.81 37.33 41.52
N MET A 40 -28.06 38.05 40.43
CA MET A 40 -29.23 38.94 40.29
C MET A 40 -30.55 38.16 40.21
N LEU A 41 -30.60 37.03 39.49
CA LEU A 41 -31.79 36.17 39.44
C LEU A 41 -32.11 35.53 40.79
N ALA A 42 -31.09 35.15 41.57
CA ALA A 42 -31.27 34.65 42.94
C ALA A 42 -31.76 35.73 43.93
N ALA A 43 -31.51 37.02 43.66
CA ALA A 43 -32.05 38.11 44.46
C ALA A 43 -33.56 38.31 44.24
N LEU A 44 -34.09 37.93 43.07
CA LEU A 44 -35.53 38.03 42.74
C LEU A 44 -36.40 36.96 43.42
N ASP A 45 -35.80 35.95 44.05
CA ASP A 45 -36.53 34.93 44.83
C ASP A 45 -37.15 35.49 46.12
N ASN A 46 -36.71 36.67 46.58
CA ASN A 46 -37.24 37.35 47.76
C ASN A 46 -37.66 38.81 47.41
N PRO A 47 -38.77 39.02 46.70
CA PRO A 47 -39.26 40.37 46.40
C PRO A 47 -39.81 41.07 47.65
N ASP A 48 -39.58 42.38 47.76
CA ASP A 48 -40.25 43.21 48.77
C ASP A 48 -41.77 43.25 48.52
N LEU A 49 -42.55 43.28 49.61
CA LEU A 49 -44.01 43.08 49.59
C LEU A 49 -44.80 44.11 48.77
N ASP A 50 -44.22 45.28 48.48
CA ASP A 50 -44.87 46.37 47.73
C ASP A 50 -44.66 46.29 46.19
N ASP A 51 -43.76 45.42 45.68
CA ASP A 51 -43.35 45.40 44.26
C ASP A 51 -43.93 44.20 43.46
N VAL A 52 -44.89 43.47 44.04
CA VAL A 52 -45.46 42.24 43.47
C VAL A 52 -46.54 42.54 42.41
N LEU A 53 -46.10 42.82 41.18
CA LEU A 53 -46.98 43.20 40.06
C LEU A 53 -47.74 42.02 39.40
N TYR A 54 -47.40 40.77 39.73
CA TYR A 54 -47.91 39.54 39.11
C TYR A 54 -48.20 38.45 40.16
N PRO A 55 -49.04 37.44 39.87
CA PRO A 55 -49.27 36.31 40.77
C PRO A 55 -47.95 35.61 41.16
N PRO A 56 -47.72 35.28 42.46
CA PRO A 56 -46.45 34.72 42.93
C PRO A 56 -46.01 33.47 42.18
N GLU A 57 -46.95 32.59 41.83
CA GLU A 57 -46.71 31.33 41.13
C GLU A 57 -46.19 31.55 39.71
N LEU A 58 -46.73 32.57 39.01
CA LEU A 58 -46.27 32.96 37.68
C LEU A 58 -44.91 33.65 37.73
N ASN A 59 -44.68 34.50 38.74
CA ASN A 59 -43.38 35.14 38.94
C ASN A 59 -42.28 34.10 39.22
N ALA A 60 -42.54 33.14 40.11
CA ALA A 60 -41.63 32.04 40.41
C ALA A 60 -41.32 31.19 39.18
N HIS A 61 -42.33 30.82 38.38
CA HIS A 61 -42.11 30.08 37.13
C HIS A 61 -41.25 30.87 36.12
N LEU A 62 -41.48 32.18 35.97
CA LEU A 62 -40.69 33.03 35.07
C LEU A 62 -39.25 33.20 35.54
N ILE A 63 -39.02 33.36 36.85
CA ILE A 63 -37.67 33.42 37.44
C ILE A 63 -36.93 32.09 37.23
N GLU A 64 -37.60 30.94 37.45
CA GLU A 64 -36.99 29.62 37.25
C GLU A 64 -36.69 29.35 35.78
N GLN A 65 -37.59 29.70 34.86
CA GLN A 65 -37.32 29.61 33.42
C GLN A 65 -36.15 30.50 33.00
N LEU A 66 -36.01 31.71 33.56
CA LEU A 66 -34.87 32.60 33.33
C LEU A 66 -33.56 32.04 33.91
N LYS A 67 -33.60 31.37 35.08
CA LYS A 67 -32.45 30.66 35.67
C LYS A 67 -31.99 29.52 34.76
N ILE A 68 -32.90 28.62 34.36
CA ILE A 68 -32.61 27.49 33.47
C ILE A 68 -32.01 28.00 32.15
N MET A 69 -32.68 28.94 31.46
CA MET A 69 -32.16 29.49 30.21
C MET A 69 -30.81 30.22 30.38
N THR A 70 -30.54 30.81 31.55
CA THR A 70 -29.22 31.42 31.83
C THR A 70 -28.16 30.32 32.00
N CYS A 71 -28.43 29.26 32.77
CA CYS A 71 -27.53 28.13 32.93
C CYS A 71 -27.21 27.44 31.59
N GLU A 72 -28.23 27.11 30.80
CA GLU A 72 -28.06 26.52 29.46
C GLU A 72 -27.21 27.41 28.53
N ASN A 73 -27.45 28.72 28.52
CA ASN A 73 -26.63 29.65 27.74
C ASN A 73 -25.17 29.68 28.22
N ASN A 74 -24.93 29.57 29.52
CA ASN A 74 -23.58 29.56 30.10
C ASN A 74 -22.83 28.27 29.73
N GLU A 75 -23.50 27.12 29.77
CA GLU A 75 -22.94 25.84 29.34
C GLU A 75 -22.63 25.81 27.83
N LEU A 76 -23.57 26.31 27.00
CA LEU A 76 -23.36 26.45 25.56
C LEU A 76 -22.17 27.37 25.24
N ARG A 77 -22.01 28.49 25.97
CA ARG A 77 -20.84 29.39 25.84
C ARG A 77 -19.53 28.70 26.18
N LYS A 78 -19.50 27.91 27.26
CA LYS A 78 -18.31 27.14 27.67
C LYS A 78 -17.97 26.03 26.67
N CYS A 79 -18.98 25.34 26.14
CA CYS A 79 -18.83 24.35 25.07
C CYS A 79 -18.29 24.96 23.77
N ILE A 80 -18.79 26.13 23.37
CA ILE A 80 -18.26 26.86 22.21
C ILE A 80 -16.79 27.26 22.44
N PHE A 81 -16.44 27.77 23.62
CA PHE A 81 -15.06 28.17 23.93
C PHE A 81 -14.06 27.00 23.88
N THR A 82 -14.40 25.84 24.45
CA THR A 82 -13.53 24.66 24.41
C THR A 82 -13.38 24.12 22.98
N LYS A 83 -14.46 24.08 22.19
CA LYS A 83 -14.41 23.69 20.77
C LYS A 83 -13.60 24.67 19.93
N ASP A 84 -13.69 25.97 20.20
CA ASP A 84 -12.83 26.98 19.57
C ASP A 84 -11.35 26.80 19.92
N GLN A 85 -11.03 26.31 21.13
CA GLN A 85 -9.65 25.96 21.51
C GLN A 85 -9.16 24.70 20.77
N GLU A 86 -9.96 23.62 20.75
CA GLU A 86 -9.67 22.40 19.97
C GLU A 86 -9.41 22.74 18.50
N ILE A 87 -10.26 23.58 17.89
CA ILE A 87 -10.11 24.05 16.50
C ILE A 87 -8.80 24.84 16.32
N LYS A 88 -8.39 25.69 17.27
CA LYS A 88 -7.10 26.40 17.21
C LYS A 88 -5.91 25.44 17.28
N GLU A 89 -5.98 24.39 18.10
CA GLU A 89 -4.91 23.40 18.27
C GLU A 89 -4.80 22.43 17.08
N LEU A 90 -5.92 22.01 16.52
CA LEU A 90 -5.97 21.29 15.24
C LEU A 90 -5.41 22.15 14.10
N ASN A 91 -5.76 23.44 14.01
CA ASN A 91 -5.18 24.35 13.03
C ASN A 91 -3.67 24.57 13.21
N LYS A 92 -3.16 24.68 14.45
CA LYS A 92 -1.71 24.69 14.72
C LYS A 92 -1.04 23.41 14.20
N THR A 93 -1.65 22.25 14.44
CA THR A 93 -1.15 20.94 13.99
C THR A 93 -1.14 20.82 12.46
N ILE A 94 -2.22 21.20 11.79
CA ILE A 94 -2.33 21.24 10.33
C ILE A 94 -1.25 22.15 9.72
N ASN A 95 -1.00 23.33 10.31
CA ASN A 95 0.05 24.24 9.84
C ASN A 95 1.46 23.66 10.00
N ASN A 96 1.74 22.97 11.11
CA ASN A 96 3.02 22.28 11.34
C ASN A 96 3.24 21.12 10.35
N LEU A 97 2.20 20.31 10.10
CA LEU A 97 2.24 19.23 9.11
C LEU A 97 2.45 19.77 7.68
N ASN A 98 1.71 20.80 7.29
CA ASN A 98 1.86 21.47 6.00
C ASN A 98 3.25 22.10 5.84
N GLN A 99 3.87 22.62 6.90
CA GLN A 99 5.24 23.10 6.84
C GLN A 99 6.23 21.94 6.64
N ARG A 100 6.10 20.84 7.42
CA ARG A 100 6.94 19.64 7.25
C ARG A 100 6.83 19.03 5.85
N ILE A 101 5.63 19.05 5.25
CA ILE A 101 5.42 18.62 3.86
C ILE A 101 6.15 19.55 2.88
N ARG A 102 6.05 20.88 3.04
CA ARG A 102 6.83 21.83 2.23
C ARG A 102 8.34 21.61 2.38
N ASP A 103 8.83 21.42 3.60
CA ASP A 103 10.26 21.22 3.88
C ASP A 103 10.82 19.94 3.23
N ILE A 104 10.01 18.88 3.14
CA ILE A 104 10.33 17.64 2.41
C ILE A 104 10.34 17.89 0.89
N ILE A 105 9.30 18.53 0.35
CA ILE A 105 9.16 18.80 -1.10
C ILE A 105 10.26 19.75 -1.61
N SER A 106 10.63 20.76 -0.83
CA SER A 106 11.65 21.75 -1.19
C SER A 106 13.09 21.32 -0.89
N GLY A 107 13.31 20.14 -0.28
CA GLY A 107 14.66 19.69 0.10
C GLY A 107 15.35 20.61 1.11
N THR A 108 14.59 21.24 1.99
CA THR A 108 15.09 22.12 3.07
C THR A 108 14.88 21.54 4.47
N GLY A 109 14.11 20.45 4.59
CA GLY A 109 13.88 19.76 5.85
C GLY A 109 15.12 19.02 6.38
N PRO A 110 15.27 18.84 7.71
CA PRO A 110 16.45 18.24 8.32
C PRO A 110 16.83 16.84 7.83
N ALA A 111 15.87 16.08 7.29
CA ALA A 111 16.09 14.72 6.78
C ALA A 111 16.61 14.66 5.34
N ILE A 112 16.36 15.69 4.52
CA ILE A 112 16.79 15.74 3.12
C ILE A 112 17.19 17.19 2.79
N SER A 113 18.46 17.51 3.04
CA SER A 113 19.07 18.73 2.50
C SER A 113 19.13 18.67 0.97
N SER A 114 19.06 19.84 0.31
CA SER A 114 19.17 19.97 -1.15
C SER A 114 20.47 19.37 -1.72
N LYS A 115 21.56 19.35 -0.92
CA LYS A 115 22.79 18.63 -1.27
C LYS A 115 22.60 17.10 -1.27
N SER A 116 21.93 16.54 -0.27
CA SER A 116 21.61 15.11 -0.21
C SER A 116 20.60 14.67 -1.27
N ALA A 117 19.64 15.52 -1.66
CA ALA A 117 18.69 15.20 -2.74
C ALA A 117 19.40 14.92 -4.08
N GLY A 118 20.40 15.74 -4.43
CA GLY A 118 21.25 15.51 -5.61
C GLY A 118 22.08 14.23 -5.52
N ILE A 119 22.65 13.94 -4.34
CA ILE A 119 23.43 12.70 -4.09
C ILE A 119 22.55 11.46 -4.20
N ILE A 120 21.33 11.48 -3.64
CA ILE A 120 20.36 10.38 -3.73
C ILE A 120 19.93 10.15 -5.19
N SER A 121 19.61 11.22 -5.93
CA SER A 121 19.25 11.12 -7.36
C SER A 121 20.38 10.55 -8.22
N ALA A 122 21.63 10.98 -7.97
CA ALA A 122 22.81 10.43 -8.61
C ALA A 122 23.00 8.94 -8.25
N LYS A 123 22.84 8.56 -6.98
CA LYS A 123 23.01 7.17 -6.53
C LYS A 123 21.93 6.23 -7.06
N ILE A 124 20.67 6.67 -7.13
CA ILE A 124 19.58 5.95 -7.80
C ILE A 124 19.95 5.75 -9.29
N THR A 125 20.42 6.79 -9.96
CA THR A 125 20.82 6.71 -11.38
C THR A 125 22.00 5.76 -11.61
N GLU A 126 22.97 5.71 -10.69
CA GLU A 126 24.08 4.75 -10.71
C GLU A 126 23.57 3.31 -10.50
N LEU A 127 22.75 3.08 -9.48
CA LEU A 127 22.18 1.76 -9.19
C LEU A 127 21.31 1.24 -10.34
N CYS A 128 20.53 2.11 -11.01
CA CYS A 128 19.78 1.76 -12.20
C CYS A 128 20.69 1.39 -13.40
N LYS A 129 21.88 1.98 -13.52
CA LYS A 129 22.87 1.59 -14.54
C LYS A 129 23.52 0.24 -14.20
N GLN A 130 23.91 0.03 -12.93
CA GLN A 130 24.48 -1.22 -12.46
C GLN A 130 23.49 -2.38 -12.60
N ASN A 131 22.23 -2.18 -12.23
CA ASN A 131 21.16 -3.17 -12.40
C ASN A 131 20.97 -3.57 -13.88
N ARG A 132 20.92 -2.59 -14.80
CA ARG A 132 20.89 -2.88 -16.26
C ARG A 132 22.10 -3.68 -16.75
N HIS A 133 23.30 -3.43 -16.23
CA HIS A 133 24.50 -4.21 -16.56
C HIS A 133 24.38 -5.66 -16.08
N LEU A 134 24.02 -5.84 -14.81
CA LEU A 134 23.84 -7.17 -14.20
C LEU A 134 22.76 -7.99 -14.91
N VAL A 135 21.65 -7.36 -15.33
CA VAL A 135 20.61 -8.03 -16.15
C VAL A 135 21.19 -8.48 -17.50
N ALA A 136 21.97 -7.63 -18.19
CA ALA A 136 22.60 -8.01 -19.46
C ALA A 136 23.64 -9.14 -19.28
N GLU A 137 24.39 -9.15 -18.18
CA GLU A 137 25.29 -10.25 -17.84
C GLU A 137 24.51 -11.54 -17.53
N VAL A 138 23.42 -11.48 -16.77
CA VAL A 138 22.56 -12.63 -16.46
C VAL A 138 21.95 -13.25 -17.73
N GLU A 139 21.43 -12.46 -18.67
CA GLU A 139 20.99 -12.99 -19.98
C GLU A 139 22.16 -13.53 -20.81
N GLY A 140 23.34 -12.90 -20.72
CA GLY A 140 24.60 -13.40 -21.29
C GLY A 140 25.10 -14.71 -20.65
N TYR A 141 24.72 -15.02 -19.40
CA TYR A 141 24.99 -16.30 -18.75
C TYR A 141 23.91 -17.34 -19.06
N LYS A 142 22.62 -16.98 -19.05
CA LYS A 142 21.51 -17.86 -19.47
C LYS A 142 21.71 -18.39 -20.89
N THR A 143 22.10 -17.53 -21.83
CA THR A 143 22.38 -17.95 -23.23
C THR A 143 23.61 -18.86 -23.35
N LYS A 144 24.64 -18.69 -22.49
CA LYS A 144 25.76 -19.63 -22.38
C LYS A 144 25.33 -20.97 -21.76
N ILE A 145 24.51 -20.95 -20.71
CA ILE A 145 23.95 -22.14 -20.06
C ILE A 145 23.12 -22.93 -21.08
N ALA A 146 22.17 -22.30 -21.77
CA ALA A 146 21.39 -22.93 -22.84
C ALA A 146 22.22 -23.41 -24.06
N ALA A 147 23.46 -22.94 -24.22
CA ALA A 147 24.40 -23.48 -25.20
C ALA A 147 25.22 -24.67 -24.65
N LEU A 148 25.49 -24.70 -23.34
CA LEU A 148 26.13 -25.83 -22.65
C LEU A 148 25.15 -26.98 -22.43
N GLU A 149 23.91 -26.72 -22.05
CA GLU A 149 22.83 -27.73 -21.93
C GLU A 149 22.59 -28.46 -23.26
N ARG A 150 22.57 -27.74 -24.39
CA ARG A 150 22.50 -28.37 -25.73
C ARG A 150 23.73 -29.21 -26.05
N LYS A 151 24.92 -28.85 -25.58
CA LYS A 151 26.13 -29.68 -25.71
C LYS A 151 26.10 -30.89 -24.80
N ILE A 152 25.58 -30.77 -23.58
CA ILE A 152 25.37 -31.89 -22.65
C ILE A 152 24.37 -32.86 -23.28
N LEU A 153 23.21 -32.39 -23.77
CA LEU A 153 22.24 -33.23 -24.46
C LEU A 153 22.82 -33.91 -25.72
N GLN A 154 23.68 -33.22 -26.48
CA GLN A 154 24.39 -33.82 -27.61
C GLN A 154 25.40 -34.90 -27.17
N LEU A 155 26.14 -34.65 -26.10
CA LEU A 155 27.07 -35.62 -25.50
C LEU A 155 26.32 -36.79 -24.85
N ASP A 156 25.13 -36.58 -24.27
CA ASP A 156 24.28 -37.63 -23.71
C ASP A 156 23.66 -38.50 -24.81
N LEU A 157 23.38 -37.94 -26.00
CA LEU A 157 22.97 -38.73 -27.16
C LEU A 157 24.13 -39.59 -27.68
N ILE A 158 25.33 -39.01 -27.83
CA ILE A 158 26.55 -39.75 -28.23
C ILE A 158 26.91 -40.81 -27.17
N ASN A 159 26.80 -40.48 -25.88
CA ASN A 159 27.02 -41.42 -24.78
C ASN A 159 25.94 -42.51 -24.77
N LYS A 160 24.68 -42.23 -25.12
CA LYS A 160 23.64 -43.27 -25.27
C LYS A 160 23.82 -44.14 -26.52
N GLU A 161 24.49 -43.64 -27.55
CA GLU A 161 24.92 -44.45 -28.69
C GLU A 161 26.13 -45.33 -28.32
N HIS A 162 27.06 -44.83 -27.50
CA HIS A 162 28.12 -45.63 -26.89
C HIS A 162 27.61 -46.63 -25.84
N GLU A 163 26.64 -46.28 -25.00
CA GLU A 163 25.99 -47.22 -24.08
C GLU A 163 25.19 -48.28 -24.84
N LYS A 164 24.59 -47.98 -26.00
CA LYS A 164 24.02 -49.02 -26.87
C LYS A 164 25.07 -49.99 -27.42
N LEU A 165 26.33 -49.57 -27.56
CA LEU A 165 27.46 -50.45 -27.89
C LEU A 165 27.96 -51.23 -26.66
N ASP A 166 28.04 -50.62 -25.48
CA ASP A 166 28.58 -51.26 -24.26
C ASP A 166 27.55 -52.12 -23.49
N ILE A 167 26.27 -51.76 -23.46
CA ILE A 167 25.17 -52.56 -22.86
C ILE A 167 25.00 -53.89 -23.62
N CYS A 168 25.41 -53.96 -24.89
CA CYS A 168 25.50 -55.20 -25.67
C CYS A 168 26.38 -56.26 -24.98
N MET A 169 27.29 -55.86 -24.07
CA MET A 169 28.18 -56.76 -23.34
C MET A 169 27.65 -57.23 -21.97
N CYS A 170 26.55 -56.69 -21.42
CA CYS A 170 26.13 -57.03 -20.04
C CYS A 170 24.60 -56.99 -19.76
N LYS A 171 24.01 -58.19 -19.72
CA LYS A 171 22.80 -58.61 -18.95
C LYS A 171 21.41 -58.15 -19.42
N ASN A 172 20.78 -59.04 -20.18
CA ASN A 172 19.45 -59.64 -19.92
C ASN A 172 18.33 -58.77 -19.29
N GLU A 173 17.40 -58.29 -20.11
CA GLU A 173 15.97 -58.69 -20.08
C GLU A 173 15.32 -58.40 -21.46
N PRO A 174 14.14 -58.97 -21.80
CA PRO A 174 13.74 -59.12 -23.21
C PRO A 174 13.15 -57.85 -23.84
N ILE A 175 13.63 -57.52 -25.03
CA ILE A 175 12.97 -56.59 -25.96
C ILE A 175 12.40 -57.39 -27.14
N ASP A 176 11.13 -57.17 -27.43
CA ASP A 176 10.39 -57.81 -28.52
C ASP A 176 11.00 -57.44 -29.87
N THR A 177 11.74 -58.39 -30.44
CA THR A 177 12.45 -58.26 -31.72
C THR A 177 11.92 -59.33 -32.67
N SER A 178 11.72 -58.96 -33.94
CA SER A 178 11.06 -59.82 -34.93
C SER A 178 11.73 -61.20 -34.99
N PRO A 179 10.97 -62.31 -34.99
CA PRO A 179 11.54 -63.65 -34.91
C PRO A 179 12.49 -63.98 -36.07
N ASP A 180 12.29 -63.38 -37.25
CA ASP A 180 13.21 -63.53 -38.38
C ASP A 180 14.49 -62.71 -38.23
N GLU A 181 14.44 -61.53 -37.61
CA GLU A 181 15.64 -60.74 -37.28
C GLU A 181 16.47 -61.44 -36.19
N LEU A 182 15.83 -61.93 -35.13
CA LEU A 182 16.47 -62.77 -34.11
C LEU A 182 17.14 -64.01 -34.72
N LYS A 183 16.47 -64.66 -35.67
CA LYS A 183 16.99 -65.83 -36.39
C LYS A 183 18.17 -65.47 -37.29
N GLU A 184 18.15 -64.33 -37.97
CA GLU A 184 19.28 -63.87 -38.78
C GLU A 184 20.47 -63.44 -37.91
N LEU A 185 20.24 -62.72 -36.80
CA LEU A 185 21.28 -62.39 -35.82
C LEU A 185 21.87 -63.63 -35.17
N ASN A 186 21.05 -64.63 -34.80
CA ASN A 186 21.56 -65.89 -34.26
C ASN A 186 22.39 -66.67 -35.29
N ASN A 187 21.95 -66.70 -36.56
CA ASN A 187 22.74 -67.30 -37.64
C ASN A 187 24.09 -66.57 -37.84
N LYS A 188 24.10 -65.23 -37.80
CA LYS A 188 25.32 -64.41 -37.84
C LYS A 188 26.22 -64.68 -36.63
N LEU A 189 25.65 -64.79 -35.42
CA LEU A 189 26.35 -65.11 -34.18
C LEU A 189 26.99 -66.51 -34.22
N VAL A 190 26.28 -67.52 -34.72
CA VAL A 190 26.81 -68.87 -34.94
C VAL A 190 27.94 -68.86 -35.98
N ALA A 191 27.79 -68.12 -37.08
CA ALA A 191 28.83 -67.99 -38.10
C ALA A 191 30.10 -67.27 -37.59
N VAL A 192 29.95 -66.22 -36.77
CA VAL A 192 31.07 -65.49 -36.13
C VAL A 192 31.73 -66.36 -35.07
N ASN A 193 30.96 -67.05 -34.22
CA ASN A 193 31.52 -67.99 -33.24
C ASN A 193 32.28 -69.15 -33.93
N LYS A 194 31.74 -69.72 -35.01
CA LYS A 194 32.43 -70.73 -35.81
C LYS A 194 33.79 -70.19 -36.32
N LYS A 195 33.82 -69.00 -36.93
CA LYS A 195 35.07 -68.34 -37.36
C LYS A 195 36.03 -68.05 -36.20
N LEU A 196 35.52 -67.72 -35.01
CA LEU A 196 36.32 -67.52 -33.81
C LEU A 196 36.95 -68.83 -33.30
N TYR A 197 36.21 -69.95 -33.33
CA TYR A 197 36.75 -71.27 -33.00
C TYR A 197 37.74 -71.76 -34.06
N GLU A 198 37.47 -71.57 -35.36
CA GLU A 198 38.41 -71.84 -36.44
C GLU A 198 39.71 -71.01 -36.28
N SER A 199 39.61 -69.72 -35.94
CA SER A 199 40.74 -68.85 -35.66
C SER A 199 41.53 -69.26 -34.41
N LYS A 200 40.84 -69.63 -33.31
CA LYS A 200 41.48 -70.16 -32.10
C LYS A 200 42.20 -71.49 -32.36
N ASN A 201 41.57 -72.41 -33.09
CA ASN A 201 42.17 -73.68 -33.47
C ASN A 201 43.39 -73.44 -34.36
N ARG A 202 43.29 -72.55 -35.35
CA ARG A 202 44.44 -72.18 -36.21
C ARG A 202 45.55 -71.46 -35.45
N ASN A 203 45.24 -70.73 -34.38
CA ASN A 203 46.25 -70.19 -33.47
C ASN A 203 46.94 -71.28 -32.63
N LEU A 204 46.24 -72.36 -32.29
CA LEU A 204 46.80 -73.54 -31.61
C LEU A 204 47.63 -74.41 -32.57
N GLU A 205 47.17 -74.60 -33.81
CA GLU A 205 47.94 -75.20 -34.92
C GLU A 205 49.28 -74.45 -35.07
N LEU A 206 49.23 -73.13 -35.32
CA LEU A 206 50.44 -72.31 -35.49
C LEU A 206 51.35 -72.31 -34.26
N LYS A 207 50.81 -72.42 -33.04
CA LYS A 207 51.63 -72.60 -31.81
C LYS A 207 52.30 -73.96 -31.78
N ASN A 208 51.63 -75.02 -32.20
CA ASN A 208 52.22 -76.35 -32.29
C ASN A 208 53.27 -76.41 -33.41
N ASP A 209 53.00 -75.81 -34.56
CA ASP A 209 53.95 -75.67 -35.67
C ASP A 209 55.20 -74.90 -35.23
N ILE A 210 55.04 -73.80 -34.47
CA ILE A 210 56.16 -73.06 -33.86
C ILE A 210 56.93 -73.93 -32.86
N LEU A 211 56.26 -74.74 -32.03
CA LEU A 211 56.93 -75.66 -31.10
C LEU A 211 57.67 -76.80 -31.83
N ILE A 212 57.12 -77.32 -32.91
CA ILE A 212 57.74 -78.33 -33.78
C ILE A 212 58.95 -77.72 -34.50
N ALA A 213 58.79 -76.54 -35.11
CA ALA A 213 59.89 -75.80 -35.73
C ALA A 213 60.99 -75.44 -34.71
N THR A 214 60.63 -75.07 -33.48
CA THR A 214 61.60 -74.81 -32.39
C THR A 214 62.36 -76.10 -32.03
N LYS A 215 61.70 -77.25 -31.97
CA LYS A 215 62.36 -78.56 -31.74
C LYS A 215 63.26 -78.98 -32.89
N ILE A 216 62.84 -78.78 -34.15
CA ILE A 216 63.66 -79.05 -35.34
C ILE A 216 64.88 -78.13 -35.33
N LEU A 217 64.71 -76.83 -35.07
CA LEU A 217 65.82 -75.89 -34.90
C LEU A 217 66.73 -76.28 -33.73
N GLN A 218 66.21 -76.81 -32.62
CA GLN A 218 67.04 -77.30 -31.52
C GLN A 218 67.85 -78.55 -31.92
N GLN A 219 67.28 -79.46 -32.72
CA GLN A 219 68.00 -80.60 -33.27
C GLN A 219 69.08 -80.19 -34.30
N GLU A 220 68.81 -79.13 -35.08
CA GLU A 220 69.66 -78.55 -36.13
C GLU A 220 70.60 -77.42 -35.66
N LEU A 221 70.52 -76.96 -34.41
CA LEU A 221 71.45 -75.99 -33.81
C LEU A 221 72.19 -76.59 -32.59
N GLY A 222 71.70 -77.70 -32.06
CA GLY A 222 72.19 -78.37 -30.85
C GLY A 222 71.62 -77.77 -29.57
N ASP A 223 71.89 -78.43 -28.44
CA ASP A 223 71.26 -78.19 -27.13
C ASP A 223 71.54 -76.79 -26.52
N LYS A 224 72.34 -75.97 -27.20
CA LYS A 224 72.65 -74.57 -26.83
C LYS A 224 71.64 -73.56 -27.37
N PHE A 225 70.74 -73.94 -28.27
CA PHE A 225 69.67 -73.08 -28.76
C PHE A 225 68.49 -73.07 -27.76
N THR A 226 68.14 -71.90 -27.22
CA THR A 226 67.07 -71.79 -26.21
C THR A 226 65.85 -70.98 -26.69
N SER A 227 66.03 -70.00 -27.58
CA SER A 227 64.92 -69.24 -28.13
C SER A 227 65.16 -68.70 -29.55
N ILE A 228 64.09 -68.68 -30.36
CA ILE A 228 64.07 -68.02 -31.69
C ILE A 228 64.48 -66.53 -31.58
N LYS A 229 64.24 -65.88 -30.45
CA LYS A 229 64.66 -64.48 -30.21
C LYS A 229 66.18 -64.28 -30.19
N GLU A 230 66.96 -65.32 -29.90
CA GLU A 230 68.43 -65.25 -29.85
C GLU A 230 69.03 -65.18 -31.27
N LEU A 231 68.41 -65.87 -32.24
CA LEU A 231 68.74 -65.77 -33.67
C LEU A 231 68.47 -64.36 -34.23
N GLN A 232 67.45 -63.68 -33.70
CA GLN A 232 66.99 -62.38 -34.20
C GLN A 232 67.95 -61.22 -33.87
N ASN A 233 68.88 -61.41 -32.91
CA ASN A 233 69.85 -60.41 -32.48
C ASN A 233 71.27 -60.61 -33.09
N ASP A 234 71.54 -61.75 -33.74
CA ASP A 234 72.85 -62.07 -34.34
C ASP A 234 72.66 -62.81 -35.67
N LEU A 235 72.20 -62.10 -36.71
CA LEU A 235 71.86 -62.68 -38.01
C LEU A 235 73.06 -63.25 -38.80
N ALA A 236 74.29 -63.15 -38.29
CA ALA A 236 75.51 -63.54 -39.01
C ALA A 236 76.37 -64.60 -38.27
N GLY A 237 76.19 -64.81 -36.96
CA GLY A 237 77.03 -65.71 -36.17
C GLY A 237 76.70 -67.21 -36.26
N TRP A 238 75.43 -67.56 -36.45
CA TRP A 238 74.95 -68.94 -36.23
C TRP A 238 75.29 -69.89 -37.39
N LYS A 239 75.83 -71.07 -37.03
CA LYS A 239 76.12 -72.18 -37.96
C LYS A 239 75.41 -73.44 -37.49
N GLY A 240 74.50 -73.96 -38.31
CA GLY A 240 73.70 -75.15 -37.98
C GLY A 240 74.56 -76.40 -37.76
N ARG A 241 74.02 -77.37 -37.01
CA ARG A 241 74.60 -78.68 -36.73
C ARG A 241 74.97 -79.41 -38.02
N ALA A 242 74.13 -79.40 -39.05
CA ALA A 242 74.51 -79.93 -40.37
C ALA A 242 75.77 -79.24 -40.94
N GLN A 243 75.89 -77.91 -40.82
CA GLN A 243 77.06 -77.16 -41.27
C GLN A 243 78.28 -77.36 -40.35
N GLN A 244 78.09 -77.56 -39.04
CA GLN A 244 79.14 -77.92 -38.09
C GLN A 244 79.62 -79.36 -38.33
N ILE A 245 78.73 -80.28 -38.66
CA ILE A 245 79.07 -81.65 -39.06
C ILE A 245 79.81 -81.63 -40.39
N VAL A 246 79.36 -80.89 -41.40
CA VAL A 246 80.11 -80.72 -42.67
C VAL A 246 81.46 -80.04 -42.44
N LEU A 247 81.57 -79.05 -41.54
CA LEU A 247 82.86 -78.45 -41.16
C LEU A 247 83.74 -79.42 -40.37
N LEU A 248 83.19 -80.24 -39.50
CA LEU A 248 83.93 -81.25 -38.73
C LEU A 248 84.29 -82.47 -39.59
N GLN A 249 83.48 -82.84 -40.58
CA GLN A 249 83.78 -83.85 -41.60
C GLN A 249 84.80 -83.32 -42.60
N ALA A 250 84.72 -82.06 -43.00
CA ALA A 250 85.78 -81.40 -43.77
C ALA A 250 87.05 -81.24 -42.91
N ARG A 251 86.95 -81.09 -41.59
CA ARG A 251 88.10 -81.03 -40.69
C ARG A 251 88.70 -82.40 -40.39
N ILE A 252 87.87 -83.44 -40.28
CA ILE A 252 88.27 -84.85 -40.15
C ILE A 252 88.88 -85.31 -41.47
N SER A 253 88.26 -85.01 -42.60
CA SER A 253 88.82 -85.26 -43.93
C SER A 253 90.08 -84.43 -44.19
N GLU A 254 90.18 -83.17 -43.73
CA GLU A 254 91.47 -82.44 -43.68
C GLU A 254 92.49 -83.13 -42.76
N LEU A 255 92.08 -83.78 -41.66
CA LEU A 255 92.99 -84.44 -40.72
C LEU A 255 93.42 -85.82 -41.21
N GLU A 256 92.57 -86.56 -41.91
CA GLU A 256 92.87 -87.77 -42.68
C GLU A 256 93.77 -87.44 -43.88
N GLN A 257 93.46 -86.35 -44.59
CA GLN A 257 94.28 -85.81 -45.68
C GLN A 257 95.61 -85.23 -45.17
N LYS A 258 95.71 -84.74 -43.92
CA LYS A 258 96.97 -84.35 -43.25
C LYS A 258 97.68 -85.49 -42.54
N LEU A 259 97.01 -86.62 -42.32
CA LEU A 259 97.66 -87.89 -41.98
C LEU A 259 98.43 -88.43 -43.19
N ASN A 260 97.96 -88.14 -44.40
CA ASN A 260 98.57 -88.51 -45.69
C ASN A 260 99.22 -87.34 -46.47
N GLY A 261 99.29 -86.12 -45.92
CA GLY A 261 99.59 -84.89 -46.67
C GLY A 261 100.54 -83.94 -45.95
N LYS A 262 101.67 -83.63 -46.59
CA LYS A 262 102.78 -82.83 -46.04
C LYS A 262 102.58 -81.31 -46.17
N HIS A 263 103.38 -80.58 -45.38
CA HIS A 263 103.60 -79.12 -45.36
C HIS A 263 102.39 -78.29 -44.86
N ARG A 264 102.56 -77.32 -43.95
CA ARG A 264 103.41 -76.10 -43.92
C ARG A 264 102.95 -75.03 -44.92
N ASP A 265 103.24 -73.78 -44.57
CA ASP A 265 103.19 -72.56 -45.41
C ASP A 265 101.87 -71.76 -45.50
N LEU A 266 101.20 -71.53 -44.34
CA LEU A 266 100.05 -70.58 -44.21
C LEU A 266 100.05 -69.71 -42.93
N ILE A 267 101.22 -69.40 -42.33
CA ILE A 267 101.29 -68.70 -41.03
C ILE A 267 101.45 -67.17 -41.14
N GLU A 268 102.09 -66.63 -42.18
CA GLU A 268 102.44 -65.20 -42.22
C GLU A 268 101.34 -64.27 -42.72
N ALA A 269 100.39 -64.76 -43.54
CA ALA A 269 99.28 -63.95 -44.04
C ALA A 269 98.35 -63.43 -42.92
N LYS A 270 98.10 -64.23 -41.88
CA LYS A 270 97.09 -63.94 -40.84
C LYS A 270 97.40 -62.74 -39.95
N ARG A 271 98.67 -62.34 -39.80
CA ARG A 271 99.05 -61.29 -38.84
C ARG A 271 98.65 -59.87 -39.28
N LYS A 272 98.56 -59.59 -40.59
CA LYS A 272 98.16 -58.25 -41.08
C LYS A 272 96.64 -58.04 -40.96
N ASP A 273 95.87 -59.08 -41.27
CA ASP A 273 94.40 -59.08 -41.26
C ASP A 273 93.84 -58.88 -39.84
N GLN A 274 94.41 -59.58 -38.85
CA GLN A 274 93.97 -59.50 -37.45
C GLN A 274 94.08 -58.09 -36.85
N THR A 275 95.07 -57.29 -37.24
CA THR A 275 95.23 -55.90 -36.77
C THR A 275 94.21 -54.94 -37.40
N GLN A 276 93.74 -55.22 -38.62
CA GLN A 276 92.67 -54.46 -39.27
C GLN A 276 91.35 -54.65 -38.52
N ILE A 277 91.01 -55.92 -38.24
CA ILE A 277 89.79 -56.33 -37.53
C ILE A 277 89.71 -55.72 -36.13
N ILE A 278 90.82 -55.65 -35.38
CA ILE A 278 90.85 -55.01 -34.05
C ILE A 278 90.45 -53.52 -34.14
N LYS A 279 90.99 -52.76 -35.10
CA LYS A 279 90.64 -51.34 -35.29
C LYS A 279 89.18 -51.13 -35.69
N GLU A 280 88.60 -52.05 -36.46
CA GLU A 280 87.17 -52.01 -36.78
C GLU A 280 86.29 -52.29 -35.55
N ILE A 281 86.71 -53.20 -34.66
CA ILE A 281 86.01 -53.46 -33.40
C ILE A 281 86.14 -52.27 -32.44
N GLU A 282 87.33 -51.66 -32.34
CA GLU A 282 87.56 -50.46 -31.52
C GLU A 282 86.73 -49.26 -32.01
N THR A 283 86.67 -49.03 -33.33
CA THR A 283 85.86 -47.93 -33.89
C THR A 283 84.36 -48.19 -33.84
N LYS A 284 83.91 -49.45 -33.90
CA LYS A 284 82.50 -49.82 -33.61
C LYS A 284 82.16 -49.57 -32.13
N ARG A 285 82.95 -50.10 -31.20
CA ARG A 285 82.78 -49.87 -29.76
C ARG A 285 82.82 -48.40 -29.37
N LYS A 286 83.68 -47.59 -29.99
CA LYS A 286 83.70 -46.14 -29.75
C LYS A 286 82.41 -45.47 -30.20
N LYS A 287 81.85 -45.84 -31.35
CA LYS A 287 80.55 -45.36 -31.83
C LYS A 287 79.39 -45.84 -30.95
N GLU A 288 79.43 -47.09 -30.48
CA GLU A 288 78.45 -47.64 -29.53
C GLU A 288 78.45 -46.86 -28.21
N ILE A 289 79.64 -46.51 -27.68
CA ILE A 289 79.78 -45.67 -26.48
C ILE A 289 79.31 -44.24 -26.76
N GLU A 290 79.67 -43.63 -27.89
CA GLU A 290 79.23 -42.28 -28.27
C GLU A 290 77.71 -42.19 -28.45
N LEU A 291 77.08 -43.23 -29.01
CA LEU A 291 75.61 -43.36 -29.11
C LEU A 291 74.99 -43.53 -27.71
N ALA A 292 75.47 -44.48 -26.91
CA ALA A 292 74.94 -44.71 -25.57
C ALA A 292 75.07 -43.47 -24.65
N MET A 293 76.16 -42.71 -24.76
CA MET A 293 76.32 -41.42 -24.06
C MET A 293 75.33 -40.37 -24.54
N LYS A 294 75.07 -40.29 -25.85
CA LYS A 294 74.08 -39.37 -26.42
C LYS A 294 72.67 -39.72 -25.96
N ASP A 295 72.29 -41.00 -26.00
CA ASP A 295 70.97 -41.46 -25.59
C ASP A 295 70.74 -41.26 -24.08
N LEU A 296 71.78 -41.46 -23.26
CA LEU A 296 71.75 -41.16 -21.82
C LEU A 296 71.52 -39.66 -21.56
N GLU A 297 72.13 -38.75 -22.35
CA GLU A 297 71.91 -37.31 -22.23
C GLU A 297 70.51 -36.88 -22.72
N CYS A 298 70.01 -37.48 -23.80
CA CYS A 298 68.61 -37.30 -24.25
C CYS A 298 67.63 -37.71 -23.14
N LEU A 299 67.80 -38.91 -22.55
CA LEU A 299 66.95 -39.43 -21.48
C LEU A 299 67.01 -38.57 -20.20
N LYS A 300 68.17 -37.97 -19.87
CA LYS A 300 68.24 -36.95 -18.79
C LYS A 300 67.40 -35.73 -19.12
N GLY A 301 67.46 -35.23 -20.36
CA GLY A 301 66.67 -34.09 -20.82
C GLY A 301 65.17 -34.35 -20.72
N GLU A 302 64.71 -35.48 -21.26
CA GLU A 302 63.32 -35.93 -21.17
C GLU A 302 62.85 -36.10 -19.72
N ASN A 303 63.68 -36.68 -18.84
CA ASN A 303 63.36 -36.85 -17.43
C ASN A 303 63.24 -35.48 -16.72
N GLN A 304 64.11 -34.51 -17.00
CA GLN A 304 63.95 -33.14 -16.50
C GLN A 304 62.68 -32.46 -17.02
N GLU A 305 62.32 -32.65 -18.29
CA GLU A 305 61.05 -32.14 -18.82
C GLU A 305 59.83 -32.78 -18.17
N LEU A 306 59.81 -34.09 -18.03
CA LEU A 306 58.73 -34.82 -17.36
C LEU A 306 58.57 -34.37 -15.91
N LYS A 307 59.69 -34.12 -15.21
CA LYS A 307 59.68 -33.57 -13.85
C LYS A 307 59.06 -32.17 -13.79
N LYS A 308 59.45 -31.27 -14.71
CA LYS A 308 58.83 -29.93 -14.85
C LYS A 308 57.33 -30.01 -15.16
N LYS A 309 56.92 -30.89 -16.07
CA LYS A 309 55.50 -31.14 -16.44
C LYS A 309 54.70 -31.67 -15.24
N LEU A 310 55.28 -32.58 -14.45
CA LEU A 310 54.68 -33.19 -13.28
C LEU A 310 54.54 -32.21 -12.09
N ASP A 311 55.55 -31.37 -11.84
CA ASP A 311 55.46 -30.34 -10.80
C ASP A 311 54.50 -29.20 -11.19
N GLY A 312 54.43 -28.84 -12.49
CA GLY A 312 53.37 -27.96 -13.01
C GLY A 312 51.97 -28.54 -12.83
N ALA A 313 51.78 -29.84 -13.08
CA ALA A 313 50.52 -30.53 -12.82
C ALA A 313 50.15 -30.53 -11.32
N ARG A 314 51.11 -30.77 -10.42
CA ARG A 314 50.92 -30.69 -8.96
C ARG A 314 50.48 -29.30 -8.50
N CYS A 315 51.10 -28.24 -9.04
CA CYS A 315 50.68 -26.86 -8.73
C CYS A 315 49.26 -26.58 -9.22
N ARG A 316 48.90 -27.04 -10.43
CA ARG A 316 47.53 -26.92 -10.94
C ARG A 316 46.51 -27.67 -10.09
N ILE A 317 46.84 -28.88 -9.63
CA ILE A 317 45.98 -29.68 -8.73
C ILE A 317 45.73 -28.90 -7.43
N ARG A 318 46.78 -28.43 -6.75
CA ARG A 318 46.62 -27.65 -5.50
C ARG A 318 45.75 -26.40 -5.67
N ASN A 319 45.94 -25.66 -6.75
CA ASN A 319 45.11 -24.47 -7.00
C ASN A 319 43.63 -24.85 -7.18
N LEU A 320 43.34 -25.91 -7.94
CA LEU A 320 41.97 -26.42 -8.12
C LEU A 320 41.38 -27.00 -6.82
N GLU A 321 42.20 -27.60 -5.95
CA GLU A 321 41.79 -28.06 -4.61
C GLU A 321 41.42 -26.87 -3.71
N CYS A 322 42.21 -25.79 -3.72
CA CYS A 322 41.92 -24.53 -3.01
C CYS A 322 40.66 -23.84 -3.56
N ASP A 323 40.49 -23.77 -4.88
CA ASP A 323 39.27 -23.24 -5.49
C ASP A 323 38.05 -24.09 -5.08
N ALA A 324 38.19 -25.42 -5.06
CA ALA A 324 37.12 -26.33 -4.63
C ALA A 324 36.81 -26.25 -3.12
N THR A 325 37.76 -25.91 -2.25
CA THR A 325 37.44 -25.60 -0.83
C THR A 325 36.75 -24.24 -0.69
N ALA A 326 37.24 -23.20 -1.37
CA ALA A 326 36.64 -21.86 -1.34
C ALA A 326 35.22 -21.83 -1.93
N ILE A 327 34.94 -22.61 -2.98
CA ILE A 327 33.59 -22.76 -3.55
C ILE A 327 32.68 -23.51 -2.58
N ARG A 328 33.15 -24.59 -1.92
CA ARG A 328 32.35 -25.29 -0.89
C ARG A 328 32.01 -24.40 0.30
N GLN A 329 32.96 -23.58 0.78
CA GLN A 329 32.70 -22.59 1.82
C GLN A 329 31.64 -21.56 1.40
N LYS A 330 31.72 -21.04 0.16
CA LYS A 330 30.69 -20.12 -0.37
C LYS A 330 29.31 -20.78 -0.47
N ILE A 331 29.23 -22.03 -0.92
CA ILE A 331 27.98 -22.80 -0.97
C ILE A 331 27.40 -22.96 0.45
N GLN A 332 28.22 -23.34 1.42
CA GLN A 332 27.80 -23.46 2.82
C GLN A 332 27.22 -22.13 3.36
N THR A 333 27.89 -21.00 3.13
CA THR A 333 27.38 -19.67 3.51
C THR A 333 26.07 -19.29 2.79
N PHE A 334 25.84 -19.74 1.56
CA PHE A 334 24.57 -19.52 0.87
C PHE A 334 23.44 -20.42 1.41
N VAL A 335 23.75 -21.66 1.80
CA VAL A 335 22.78 -22.55 2.47
C VAL A 335 22.39 -21.99 3.84
N GLU A 336 23.36 -21.53 4.62
CA GLU A 336 23.11 -20.88 5.93
C GLU A 336 22.23 -19.63 5.80
N LYS A 337 22.44 -18.82 4.75
CA LYS A 337 21.57 -17.67 4.44
C LYS A 337 20.17 -18.10 4.03
N SER A 338 20.03 -19.08 3.12
CA SER A 338 18.71 -19.61 2.73
C SER A 338 17.93 -20.11 3.95
N ASN A 339 18.58 -20.84 4.85
CA ASN A 339 17.96 -21.32 6.08
C ASN A 339 17.52 -20.17 7.00
N HIS A 340 18.29 -19.07 7.07
CA HIS A 340 17.91 -17.88 7.84
C HIS A 340 16.75 -17.12 7.18
N ASP A 341 16.76 -16.98 5.86
CA ASP A 341 15.67 -16.38 5.08
C ASP A 341 14.37 -17.21 5.24
N ASP A 342 14.45 -18.54 5.20
CA ASP A 342 13.32 -19.45 5.44
C ASP A 342 12.77 -19.33 6.88
N LEU A 343 13.63 -19.17 7.88
CA LEU A 343 13.20 -18.91 9.27
C LEU A 343 12.48 -17.56 9.39
N LEU A 344 13.04 -16.50 8.79
CA LEU A 344 12.42 -15.17 8.75
C LEU A 344 11.06 -15.17 8.03
N ILE A 345 10.96 -15.87 6.91
CA ILE A 345 9.71 -16.04 6.16
C ILE A 345 8.67 -16.79 6.99
N ASN A 346 9.06 -17.83 7.73
CA ASN A 346 8.13 -18.56 8.60
C ASN A 346 7.68 -17.74 9.82
N GLU A 347 8.56 -16.91 10.39
CA GLU A 347 8.17 -16.01 11.48
C GLU A 347 7.22 -14.90 10.98
N GLN A 348 7.48 -14.29 9.81
CA GLN A 348 6.54 -13.36 9.19
C GLN A 348 5.18 -14.02 8.88
N ARG A 349 5.15 -15.28 8.44
CA ARG A 349 3.91 -16.05 8.27
C ARG A 349 3.17 -16.27 9.59
N ASN A 350 3.88 -16.55 10.68
CA ASN A 350 3.28 -16.69 12.01
C ASN A 350 2.64 -15.36 12.48
N GLN A 351 3.33 -14.24 12.29
CA GLN A 351 2.82 -12.91 12.63
C GLN A 351 1.58 -12.53 11.82
N ILE A 352 1.59 -12.76 10.50
CA ILE A 352 0.41 -12.58 9.63
C ILE A 352 -0.76 -13.43 10.14
N LYS A 353 -0.54 -14.73 10.40
CA LYS A 353 -1.58 -15.65 10.88
C LYS A 353 -2.14 -15.25 12.25
N SER A 354 -1.32 -14.65 13.10
CA SER A 354 -1.74 -14.14 14.41
C SER A 354 -2.59 -12.88 14.29
N LEU A 355 -2.25 -11.98 13.34
CA LEU A 355 -3.07 -10.83 12.98
C LEU A 355 -4.40 -11.23 12.31
N GLU A 356 -4.39 -12.25 11.44
CA GLU A 356 -5.61 -12.80 10.83
C GLU A 356 -6.57 -13.33 11.89
N LEU A 357 -6.08 -14.08 12.89
CA LEU A 357 -6.88 -14.56 14.02
C LEU A 357 -7.41 -13.40 14.87
N TYR A 358 -6.59 -12.39 15.16
CA TYR A 358 -7.02 -11.19 15.90
C TYR A 358 -8.12 -10.41 15.18
N TYR A 359 -8.02 -10.22 13.86
CA TYR A 359 -9.07 -9.59 13.06
C TYR A 359 -10.34 -10.46 12.99
N GLN A 360 -10.22 -11.80 12.92
CA GLN A 360 -11.39 -12.68 13.03
C GLN A 360 -12.08 -12.56 14.39
N GLU A 361 -11.34 -12.40 15.48
CA GLU A 361 -11.91 -12.20 16.82
C GLU A 361 -12.69 -10.88 16.91
N ILE A 362 -12.12 -9.77 16.40
CA ILE A 362 -12.80 -8.46 16.30
C ILE A 362 -14.07 -8.55 15.44
N LEU A 363 -14.07 -9.34 14.37
CA LEU A 363 -15.25 -9.53 13.52
C LEU A 363 -16.35 -10.35 14.21
N LYS A 364 -16.00 -11.39 14.99
CA LYS A 364 -16.95 -12.10 15.87
C LYS A 364 -17.53 -11.17 16.92
N GLU A 365 -16.68 -10.39 17.60
CA GLU A 365 -17.13 -9.48 18.66
C GLU A 365 -18.07 -8.39 18.10
N ASN A 366 -17.74 -7.80 16.96
CA ASN A 366 -18.61 -6.81 16.31
C ASN A 366 -19.92 -7.40 15.79
N THR A 367 -19.93 -8.63 15.27
CA THR A 367 -21.18 -9.28 14.86
C THR A 367 -22.06 -9.64 16.05
N VAL A 368 -21.47 -10.06 17.19
CA VAL A 368 -22.21 -10.23 18.46
C VAL A 368 -22.80 -8.90 18.95
N LYS A 369 -22.01 -7.82 18.98
CA LYS A 369 -22.49 -6.47 19.36
C LYS A 369 -23.59 -5.96 18.43
N MET A 370 -23.45 -6.13 17.12
CA MET A 370 -24.46 -5.77 16.12
C MET A 370 -25.75 -6.57 16.31
N ASN A 371 -25.67 -7.88 16.57
CA ASN A 371 -26.84 -8.72 16.84
C ASN A 371 -27.55 -8.30 18.13
N LYS A 372 -26.81 -7.92 19.18
CA LYS A 372 -27.41 -7.39 20.42
C LYS A 372 -28.16 -6.08 20.16
N MET A 373 -27.53 -5.10 19.50
CA MET A 373 -28.19 -3.84 19.14
C MET A 373 -29.42 -4.04 18.23
N ASN A 374 -29.34 -4.96 17.26
CA ASN A 374 -30.49 -5.30 16.41
C ASN A 374 -31.65 -5.92 17.21
N SER A 375 -31.36 -6.71 18.26
CA SER A 375 -32.39 -7.25 19.17
C SER A 375 -33.02 -6.13 20.01
N GLU A 376 -32.21 -5.26 20.61
CA GLU A 376 -32.66 -4.10 21.40
C GLU A 376 -33.54 -3.15 20.55
N VAL A 377 -33.10 -2.81 19.34
CA VAL A 377 -33.91 -2.05 18.36
C VAL A 377 -35.21 -2.78 18.03
N GLY A 378 -35.19 -4.10 17.89
CA GLY A 378 -36.38 -4.93 17.69
C GLY A 378 -37.35 -4.92 18.88
N GLU A 379 -36.87 -4.66 20.10
CA GLU A 379 -37.71 -4.50 21.30
C GLU A 379 -38.26 -3.08 21.42
N TYR A 380 -37.45 -2.05 21.19
CA TYR A 380 -37.93 -0.67 21.10
C TYR A 380 -39.00 -0.51 20.01
N GLN A 381 -38.87 -1.17 18.86
CA GLN A 381 -39.91 -1.17 17.82
C GLN A 381 -41.22 -1.86 18.25
N LYS A 382 -41.17 -2.87 19.12
CA LYS A 382 -42.39 -3.47 19.71
C LYS A 382 -43.03 -2.51 20.73
N LEU A 383 -42.21 -1.86 21.54
CA LEU A 383 -42.67 -0.89 22.54
C LEU A 383 -43.35 0.32 21.88
N ILE A 384 -42.73 0.90 20.84
CA ILE A 384 -43.30 2.01 20.05
C ILE A 384 -44.67 1.62 19.48
N LYS A 385 -44.79 0.45 18.84
CA LYS A 385 -46.08 -0.04 18.29
C LYS A 385 -47.15 -0.24 19.37
N ASN A 386 -46.77 -0.60 20.60
CA ASN A 386 -47.67 -0.72 21.74
C ASN A 386 -48.12 0.67 22.23
N THR A 387 -47.18 1.63 22.37
CA THR A 387 -47.53 3.01 22.73
C THR A 387 -48.39 3.69 21.67
N ASP A 388 -48.14 3.47 20.38
CA ASP A 388 -48.95 3.98 19.27
C ASP A 388 -50.38 3.44 19.34
N ALA A 389 -50.55 2.12 19.51
CA ALA A 389 -51.86 1.50 19.67
C ALA A 389 -52.61 2.01 20.92
N LYS A 390 -51.90 2.30 22.01
CA LYS A 390 -52.46 2.91 23.23
C LYS A 390 -52.86 4.38 22.99
N ILE A 391 -52.05 5.14 22.26
CA ILE A 391 -52.34 6.53 21.85
C ILE A 391 -53.58 6.57 20.95
N ASP A 392 -53.71 5.68 19.97
CA ASP A 392 -54.88 5.64 19.08
C ASP A 392 -56.15 5.15 19.80
N ALA A 393 -56.03 4.23 20.76
CA ALA A 393 -57.14 3.88 21.65
C ALA A 393 -57.62 5.08 22.50
N LEU A 394 -56.68 5.89 23.03
CA LEU A 394 -57.00 7.11 23.78
C LEU A 394 -57.59 8.21 22.88
N ARG A 395 -57.04 8.42 21.67
CA ARG A 395 -57.58 9.33 20.65
C ARG A 395 -59.01 8.95 20.27
N LYS A 396 -59.28 7.66 20.05
CA LYS A 396 -60.63 7.15 19.80
C LYS A 396 -61.56 7.43 20.99
N GLN A 397 -61.14 7.12 22.22
CA GLN A 397 -61.97 7.41 23.40
C GLN A 397 -62.23 8.93 23.57
N ALA A 398 -61.27 9.78 23.24
CA ALA A 398 -61.45 11.23 23.24
C ALA A 398 -62.45 11.68 22.16
N SER A 399 -62.39 11.10 20.95
CA SER A 399 -63.37 11.32 19.88
C SER A 399 -64.78 10.88 20.30
N ASP A 400 -64.92 9.67 20.85
CA ASP A 400 -66.21 9.12 21.30
C ASP A 400 -66.81 10.01 22.42
N LYS A 401 -65.98 10.51 23.34
CA LYS A 401 -66.36 11.49 24.36
C LYS A 401 -66.76 12.84 23.75
N ALA A 402 -66.04 13.35 22.76
CA ALA A 402 -66.35 14.62 22.10
C ALA A 402 -67.68 14.55 21.34
N VAL A 403 -67.93 13.47 20.61
CA VAL A 403 -69.24 13.19 19.99
C VAL A 403 -70.33 13.13 21.05
N LYS A 404 -70.09 12.49 22.20
CA LYS A 404 -71.11 12.41 23.26
C LYS A 404 -71.38 13.75 23.94
N ILE A 405 -70.38 14.62 24.10
CA ILE A 405 -70.55 16.00 24.55
C ILE A 405 -71.43 16.78 23.56
N GLU A 406 -71.21 16.61 22.25
CA GLU A 406 -72.00 17.30 21.23
C GLU A 406 -73.43 16.77 21.12
N GLU A 407 -73.66 15.46 21.29
CA GLU A 407 -75.02 14.91 21.46
C GLU A 407 -75.74 15.53 22.65
N LEU A 408 -75.07 15.67 23.81
CA LEU A 408 -75.66 16.22 25.03
C LEU A 408 -75.93 17.73 24.88
N ARG A 409 -75.04 18.49 24.24
CA ARG A 409 -75.30 19.89 23.85
C ARG A 409 -76.52 20.00 22.94
N ALA A 410 -76.62 19.15 21.92
CA ALA A 410 -77.77 19.11 21.02
C ALA A 410 -79.06 18.58 21.69
N GLN A 411 -78.97 17.91 22.84
CA GLN A 411 -80.15 17.57 23.67
C GLN A 411 -80.57 18.74 24.56
N LEU A 412 -79.61 19.44 25.19
CA LEU A 412 -79.86 20.65 25.97
C LEU A 412 -80.49 21.75 25.11
N LEU A 413 -79.93 22.04 23.94
CA LEU A 413 -80.46 23.04 23.01
C LEU A 413 -81.91 22.71 22.60
N ARG A 414 -82.22 21.45 22.28
CA ARG A 414 -83.60 21.02 21.97
C ARG A 414 -84.53 21.06 23.18
N TYR A 415 -84.01 20.93 24.41
CA TYR A 415 -84.80 21.09 25.62
C TYR A 415 -85.13 22.57 25.87
N GLU A 416 -84.18 23.48 25.63
CA GLU A 416 -84.38 24.93 25.65
C GLU A 416 -85.38 25.37 24.57
N GLU A 417 -85.24 24.88 23.33
CA GLU A 417 -86.19 25.13 22.23
C GLU A 417 -87.60 24.64 22.57
N CYS A 418 -87.76 23.39 23.04
CA CYS A 418 -89.05 22.85 23.46
C CYS A 418 -89.65 23.60 24.65
N SER A 419 -88.83 24.02 25.62
CA SER A 419 -89.25 24.85 26.74
C SER A 419 -89.84 26.17 26.25
N LEU A 420 -89.09 26.94 25.47
CA LEU A 420 -89.52 28.23 24.90
C LEU A 420 -90.75 28.09 23.98
N GLN A 421 -90.80 27.03 23.17
CA GLN A 421 -91.91 26.80 22.24
C GLN A 421 -93.20 26.37 22.95
N SER A 422 -93.11 25.69 24.10
CA SER A 422 -94.28 25.28 24.89
C SER A 422 -94.99 26.43 25.61
N VAL A 423 -94.26 27.51 25.98
CA VAL A 423 -94.82 28.60 26.80
C VAL A 423 -95.32 29.79 25.96
N PHE A 424 -94.67 30.13 24.84
CA PHE A 424 -95.03 31.36 24.09
C PHE A 424 -95.09 31.30 22.55
N PHE A 425 -94.39 30.38 21.88
CA PHE A 425 -93.93 30.71 20.51
C PHE A 425 -94.80 30.25 19.32
N THR A 426 -95.54 29.13 19.42
CA THR A 426 -96.09 28.48 18.20
C THR A 426 -97.18 29.29 17.46
N PRO A 427 -98.22 29.86 18.12
CA PRO A 427 -99.22 30.67 17.42
C PRO A 427 -98.72 32.06 17.02
N MET A 428 -97.83 32.65 17.81
CA MET A 428 -97.37 34.03 17.57
C MET A 428 -96.35 34.09 16.42
N LYS A 429 -95.40 33.15 16.36
CA LYS A 429 -94.39 33.11 15.29
C LYS A 429 -95.01 32.95 13.90
N THR A 430 -96.02 32.08 13.78
CA THR A 430 -96.70 31.84 12.49
C THR A 430 -97.53 33.03 12.02
N ALA A 431 -98.00 33.91 12.91
CA ALA A 431 -98.54 35.21 12.55
C ALA A 431 -97.44 36.19 12.12
N THR A 432 -96.38 36.37 12.94
CA THR A 432 -95.31 37.33 12.65
C THR A 432 -94.53 37.01 11.39
N ASP A 433 -94.23 35.74 11.10
CA ASP A 433 -93.46 35.36 9.92
C ASP A 433 -94.24 35.64 8.61
N ASN A 434 -95.57 35.53 8.64
CA ASN A 434 -96.44 35.94 7.53
C ASN A 434 -96.52 37.47 7.39
N GLU A 435 -96.53 38.21 8.50
CA GLU A 435 -96.49 39.68 8.51
C GLU A 435 -95.16 40.19 7.96
N ILE A 436 -94.03 39.64 8.43
CA ILE A 436 -92.66 39.92 7.98
C ILE A 436 -92.50 39.61 6.50
N LYS A 437 -93.08 38.50 6.01
CA LYS A 437 -93.04 38.17 4.58
C LYS A 437 -93.77 39.21 3.73
N LYS A 438 -95.01 39.58 4.08
CA LYS A 438 -95.77 40.64 3.38
C LYS A 438 -95.04 41.98 3.43
N LEU A 439 -94.46 42.35 4.56
CA LEU A 439 -93.68 43.57 4.73
C LEU A 439 -92.40 43.54 3.89
N SER A 440 -91.73 42.39 3.78
CA SER A 440 -90.55 42.21 2.92
C SER A 440 -90.90 42.34 1.44
N GLU A 441 -91.99 41.72 0.99
CA GLU A 441 -92.52 41.84 -0.37
C GLU A 441 -92.92 43.30 -0.69
N LEU A 442 -93.53 44.00 0.28
CA LEU A 442 -93.85 45.42 0.17
C LEU A 442 -92.60 46.30 0.11
N VAL A 443 -91.56 46.03 0.91
CA VAL A 443 -90.28 46.75 0.88
C VAL A 443 -89.56 46.56 -0.45
N ILE A 444 -89.57 45.34 -1.01
CA ILE A 444 -89.02 45.05 -2.35
C ILE A 444 -89.79 45.85 -3.42
N SER A 445 -91.12 45.87 -3.36
CA SER A 445 -91.98 46.63 -4.28
C SER A 445 -91.75 48.15 -4.17
N LEU A 446 -91.64 48.69 -2.95
CA LEU A 446 -91.39 50.11 -2.70
C LEU A 446 -89.97 50.53 -3.14
N ASN A 447 -88.95 49.73 -2.86
CA ASN A 447 -87.59 49.98 -3.36
C ASN A 447 -87.55 49.92 -4.90
N GLY A 448 -88.19 48.94 -5.52
CA GLY A 448 -88.32 48.85 -6.98
C GLY A 448 -88.96 50.11 -7.59
N ARG A 449 -90.04 50.62 -6.99
CA ARG A 449 -90.65 51.90 -7.38
C ARG A 449 -89.70 53.08 -7.17
N LEU A 450 -89.04 53.16 -6.02
CA LEU A 450 -88.11 54.23 -5.68
C LEU A 450 -86.89 54.27 -6.64
N ASP A 451 -86.40 53.12 -7.09
CA ASP A 451 -85.35 53.02 -8.11
C ASP A 451 -85.86 53.26 -9.55
N THR A 452 -87.17 53.20 -9.81
CA THR A 452 -87.74 53.76 -11.06
C THR A 452 -87.86 55.28 -11.01
N GLU A 453 -88.22 55.87 -9.86
CA GLU A 453 -88.25 57.34 -9.71
C GLU A 453 -86.84 57.94 -9.69
N ARG A 454 -85.84 57.28 -9.09
CA ARG A 454 -84.43 57.67 -9.20
C ARG A 454 -83.96 57.72 -10.65
N ARG A 455 -84.24 56.69 -11.45
CA ARG A 455 -83.88 56.67 -12.88
C ARG A 455 -84.58 57.77 -13.68
N LYS A 456 -85.88 58.01 -13.46
CA LYS A 456 -86.58 59.17 -14.05
C LYS A 456 -85.94 60.49 -13.63
N PHE A 457 -85.55 60.64 -12.37
CA PHE A 457 -84.87 61.84 -11.88
C PHE A 457 -83.49 62.02 -12.55
N GLU A 458 -82.70 60.95 -12.70
CA GLU A 458 -81.43 60.99 -13.43
C GLU A 458 -81.61 61.35 -14.91
N GLU A 459 -82.62 60.81 -15.59
CA GLU A 459 -82.98 61.20 -16.97
C GLU A 459 -83.41 62.68 -17.07
N LEU A 460 -84.20 63.16 -16.10
CA LEU A 460 -84.59 64.57 -15.97
C LEU A 460 -83.37 65.47 -15.67
N GLU A 461 -82.42 65.02 -14.85
CA GLU A 461 -81.21 65.79 -14.54
C GLU A 461 -80.25 65.80 -15.74
N VAL A 462 -80.10 64.69 -16.47
CA VAL A 462 -79.33 64.60 -17.71
C VAL A 462 -79.94 65.47 -18.82
N THR A 463 -81.27 65.48 -18.97
CA THR A 463 -81.94 66.38 -19.94
C THR A 463 -81.85 67.84 -19.49
N HIS A 464 -81.99 68.16 -18.20
CA HIS A 464 -81.75 69.50 -17.67
C HIS A 464 -80.28 69.94 -17.88
N ARG A 465 -79.28 69.09 -17.63
CA ARG A 465 -77.86 69.35 -17.91
C ARG A 465 -77.64 69.62 -19.41
N LYS A 466 -78.22 68.81 -20.31
CA LYS A 466 -78.19 69.03 -21.77
C LYS A 466 -78.82 70.37 -22.16
N LEU A 467 -79.99 70.71 -21.61
CA LEU A 467 -80.65 72.00 -21.82
C LEU A 467 -79.82 73.17 -21.27
N LYS A 468 -79.19 73.04 -20.10
CA LYS A 468 -78.32 74.05 -19.48
C LYS A 468 -77.03 74.30 -20.29
N VAL A 469 -76.52 73.28 -20.98
CA VAL A 469 -75.42 73.41 -21.96
C VAL A 469 -75.91 74.03 -23.28
N ARG A 470 -77.09 73.66 -23.79
CA ARG A 470 -77.70 74.29 -24.98
C ARG A 470 -78.00 75.77 -24.73
N LYS A 471 -78.54 76.11 -23.56
CA LYS A 471 -78.73 77.48 -23.06
C LYS A 471 -77.40 78.21 -23.03
N ARG A 472 -76.35 77.70 -22.36
CA ARG A 472 -75.01 78.33 -22.37
C ARG A 472 -74.38 78.47 -23.76
N ARG A 473 -74.65 77.58 -24.71
CA ARG A 473 -74.21 77.74 -26.12
C ARG A 473 -74.96 78.86 -26.84
N LEU A 474 -76.27 79.00 -26.60
CA LEU A 474 -77.07 80.09 -27.14
C LEU A 474 -76.71 81.42 -26.48
N GLU A 475 -76.58 81.47 -25.16
CA GLU A 475 -76.13 82.66 -24.40
C GLU A 475 -74.76 83.16 -24.88
N ARG A 476 -73.78 82.27 -25.11
CA ARG A 476 -72.50 82.67 -25.71
C ARG A 476 -72.65 83.15 -27.15
N ARG A 477 -73.51 82.53 -27.96
CA ARG A 477 -73.73 82.96 -29.34
C ARG A 477 -74.45 84.30 -29.41
N VAL A 478 -75.34 84.60 -28.47
CA VAL A 478 -75.94 85.92 -28.26
C VAL A 478 -74.86 86.89 -27.79
N SER A 479 -74.08 86.58 -26.75
CA SER A 479 -72.95 87.42 -26.29
C SER A 479 -71.98 87.75 -27.43
N CYS A 480 -71.57 86.78 -28.26
CA CYS A 480 -70.69 87.05 -29.40
C CYS A 480 -71.32 88.00 -30.43
N LEU A 481 -72.63 87.88 -30.69
CA LEU A 481 -73.36 88.80 -31.58
C LEU A 481 -73.56 90.18 -30.93
N GLU A 482 -73.74 90.23 -29.60
CA GLU A 482 -73.82 91.47 -28.83
C GLU A 482 -72.45 92.17 -28.76
N ASP A 483 -71.35 91.43 -28.62
CA ASP A 483 -69.97 91.91 -28.65
C ASP A 483 -69.53 92.33 -30.06
N GLU A 484 -70.05 91.69 -31.11
CA GLU A 484 -69.90 92.13 -32.51
C GLU A 484 -70.68 93.42 -32.77
N ILE A 485 -71.94 93.50 -32.34
CA ILE A 485 -72.76 94.73 -32.36
C ILE A 485 -72.14 95.83 -31.49
N LYS A 486 -71.45 95.48 -30.40
CA LYS A 486 -70.83 96.42 -29.47
C LYS A 486 -69.47 96.91 -29.96
N SER A 487 -68.61 96.07 -30.52
CA SER A 487 -67.36 96.52 -31.16
C SER A 487 -67.63 97.44 -32.36
N LEU A 488 -68.72 97.20 -33.11
CA LEU A 488 -69.24 98.13 -34.13
C LEU A 488 -69.76 99.47 -33.58
N LYS A 489 -70.07 99.56 -32.27
CA LYS A 489 -70.52 100.80 -31.59
C LYS A 489 -69.38 101.51 -30.84
N ASP A 490 -68.52 100.75 -30.18
CA ASP A 490 -67.46 101.24 -29.30
C ASP A 490 -66.22 101.74 -30.09
N LEU A 491 -66.11 101.38 -31.38
CA LEU A 491 -65.29 102.10 -32.37
C LEU A 491 -65.65 103.59 -32.54
N LYS A 492 -66.75 104.07 -31.93
CA LYS A 492 -67.33 105.39 -32.18
C LYS A 492 -67.39 106.35 -30.98
N ARG A 493 -66.96 105.95 -29.77
CA ARG A 493 -66.84 106.84 -28.58
C ARG A 493 -66.06 106.17 -27.44
N GLY A 494 -65.29 106.95 -26.69
CA GLY A 494 -64.60 106.48 -25.48
C GLY A 494 -64.50 107.54 -24.37
N SER A 495 -63.62 107.29 -23.40
CA SER A 495 -63.09 108.25 -22.39
C SER A 495 -63.92 108.58 -21.12
N LYS A 496 -63.38 108.10 -19.97
CA LYS A 496 -63.19 108.76 -18.63
C LYS A 496 -64.11 108.48 -17.41
N PHE A 497 -63.42 108.10 -16.30
CA PHE A 497 -63.63 108.45 -14.87
C PHE A 497 -64.88 107.88 -14.11
N SER A 498 -64.88 107.63 -12.78
CA SER A 498 -63.79 107.58 -11.75
C SER A 498 -64.20 107.09 -10.33
N LYS A 499 -63.24 106.46 -9.61
CA LYS A 499 -62.87 106.57 -8.16
C LYS A 499 -63.85 106.21 -7.00
N THR A 500 -63.22 106.02 -5.81
CA THR A 500 -63.73 105.82 -4.41
C THR A 500 -64.32 104.44 -4.08
N SER A 501 -63.97 103.66 -3.02
CA SER A 501 -63.43 103.81 -1.62
C SER A 501 -64.53 103.95 -0.54
N LEU A 502 -64.51 103.34 0.66
CA LEU A 502 -63.45 103.10 1.68
C LEU A 502 -63.83 101.96 2.69
N HIS A 503 -62.84 101.36 3.40
CA HIS A 503 -62.77 100.83 4.82
C HIS A 503 -63.98 100.16 5.56
N LYS A 504 -63.89 99.36 6.65
CA LYS A 504 -62.92 98.84 7.69
C LYS A 504 -63.63 97.66 8.45
N GLU A 505 -63.22 96.87 9.49
CA GLU A 505 -62.06 96.46 10.34
C GLU A 505 -62.57 95.35 11.34
N GLN A 506 -61.91 94.44 12.09
CA GLN A 506 -60.55 93.84 12.32
C GLN A 506 -60.73 92.26 12.33
N VAL A 507 -59.95 91.25 12.79
CA VAL A 507 -58.87 90.94 13.80
C VAL A 507 -59.40 90.87 15.27
N TYR A 508 -58.99 90.03 16.25
CA TYR A 508 -57.71 89.33 16.60
C TYR A 508 -57.92 87.88 17.15
N GLU A 509 -57.22 86.84 16.67
CA GLU A 509 -55.88 86.23 17.05
C GLU A 509 -55.94 85.17 18.17
N LEU A 510 -55.10 84.11 18.23
CA LEU A 510 -53.98 83.61 17.37
C LEU A 510 -54.23 82.10 17.00
N GLY A 511 -53.34 81.08 16.91
CA GLY A 511 -51.87 80.83 17.02
C GLY A 511 -51.57 79.40 17.53
N LEU A 512 -50.46 78.69 17.23
CA LEU A 512 -49.43 78.83 16.17
C LEU A 512 -48.61 77.49 16.02
N GLY A 513 -48.02 77.21 14.85
CA GLY A 513 -47.02 76.13 14.58
C GLY A 513 -47.56 74.89 13.81
N SER A 514 -46.98 74.32 12.73
CA SER A 514 -45.59 74.00 12.28
C SER A 514 -45.10 72.59 12.72
N THR A 515 -44.56 71.66 11.89
CA THR A 515 -44.19 71.69 10.44
C THR A 515 -43.85 70.29 9.84
N SER A 516 -44.30 70.02 8.60
CA SER A 516 -43.53 69.47 7.43
C SER A 516 -42.94 68.02 7.33
N ILE A 517 -43.03 67.46 6.10
CA ILE A 517 -42.07 66.55 5.35
C ILE A 517 -42.13 64.99 5.50
N SER A 518 -42.80 64.36 4.53
CA SER A 518 -42.36 63.34 3.53
C SER A 518 -41.64 61.98 3.85
N LYS A 519 -42.02 60.97 3.02
CA LYS A 519 -41.28 59.78 2.46
C LYS A 519 -41.45 58.35 3.05
N LYS A 520 -42.14 57.51 2.25
CA LYS A 520 -41.73 56.19 1.66
C LYS A 520 -41.37 54.95 2.51
N GLN A 521 -41.99 53.82 2.10
CA GLN A 521 -41.48 52.43 1.97
C GLN A 521 -40.98 51.68 3.22
N SER A 522 -41.60 50.54 3.56
CA SER A 522 -41.15 49.20 3.12
C SER A 522 -42.01 48.05 3.70
N SER A 523 -41.85 46.84 3.16
CA SER A 523 -42.39 45.56 3.64
C SER A 523 -41.29 44.66 4.22
N VAL A 524 -41.58 43.87 5.26
CA VAL A 524 -40.84 42.62 5.61
C VAL A 524 -41.83 41.58 6.15
N THR A 525 -41.56 40.30 5.90
CA THR A 525 -42.33 39.11 6.30
C THR A 525 -42.01 38.65 7.73
N ALA A 526 -42.95 37.95 8.38
CA ALA A 526 -42.67 37.09 9.54
C ALA A 526 -43.52 35.80 9.46
N VAL A 527 -43.03 34.69 10.02
CA VAL A 527 -43.64 33.36 9.89
C VAL A 527 -43.75 32.68 11.26
N ILE A 528 -44.97 32.22 11.57
CA ILE A 528 -45.38 31.13 12.47
C ILE A 528 -44.49 30.83 13.69
N GLU A 529 -45.04 31.09 14.87
CA GLU A 529 -44.86 30.26 16.07
C GLU A 529 -46.24 29.80 16.59
N LYS A 530 -46.34 28.58 17.11
CA LYS A 530 -46.89 28.23 18.45
C LYS A 530 -46.75 26.71 18.75
N PRO A 531 -46.82 26.28 20.03
CA PRO A 531 -46.06 25.10 20.50
C PRO A 531 -46.98 24.07 21.22
N SER A 532 -46.52 23.53 22.37
CA SER A 532 -47.27 22.89 23.49
C SER A 532 -47.84 21.46 23.24
N GLU A 533 -47.85 20.52 24.21
CA GLU A 533 -47.30 20.51 25.59
C GLU A 533 -47.28 19.12 26.28
N SER A 534 -46.33 18.92 27.21
CA SER A 534 -46.45 18.07 28.44
C SER A 534 -46.63 16.53 28.28
N SER A 535 -46.50 15.64 29.29
CA SER A 535 -46.23 15.73 30.75
C SER A 535 -45.43 14.49 31.24
N SER A 536 -44.73 14.66 32.38
CA SER A 536 -44.41 13.81 33.56
C SER A 536 -44.83 12.30 33.63
N GLU A 537 -44.33 11.42 34.51
CA GLU A 537 -43.81 11.54 35.90
C GLU A 537 -42.63 10.57 36.27
N SER A 538 -42.16 10.69 37.51
CA SER A 538 -40.97 10.09 38.15
C SER A 538 -41.13 8.67 38.73
N GLN A 539 -40.00 7.98 39.01
CA GLN A 539 -39.79 7.24 40.27
C GLN A 539 -38.30 7.05 40.62
N GLN A 540 -38.01 6.67 41.88
CA GLN A 540 -36.66 6.63 42.49
C GLN A 540 -36.06 5.21 42.52
N SER A 541 -34.72 5.10 42.50
CA SER A 541 -33.99 4.03 43.22
C SER A 541 -32.52 4.40 43.50
N GLU A 542 -32.02 4.01 44.67
CA GLU A 542 -30.60 4.09 45.04
C GLU A 542 -29.80 2.95 44.36
N GLY A 543 -28.50 3.13 44.10
CA GLY A 543 -27.64 2.01 43.64
C GLY A 543 -26.39 2.29 42.80
N TYR A 544 -25.97 3.55 42.59
CA TYR A 544 -24.94 3.86 41.57
C TYR A 544 -23.46 3.63 41.98
N ASP A 545 -23.11 3.64 43.28
CA ASP A 545 -21.70 3.63 43.72
C ASP A 545 -20.94 2.30 43.52
N SER A 546 -21.62 1.18 43.29
CA SER A 546 -20.94 -0.11 43.10
C SER A 546 -20.30 -0.24 41.72
N LEU A 547 -21.03 0.17 40.68
CA LEU A 547 -20.65 -0.07 39.28
C LEU A 547 -19.39 0.70 38.90
N ASP A 548 -19.29 1.99 39.26
CA ASP A 548 -18.12 2.81 38.92
C ASP A 548 -16.84 2.28 39.57
N LYS A 549 -16.92 1.73 40.78
CA LYS A 549 -15.78 1.12 41.49
C LYS A 549 -15.25 -0.13 40.79
N GLU A 550 -16.13 -0.94 40.22
CA GLU A 550 -15.77 -2.17 39.50
C GLU A 550 -15.23 -1.84 38.09
N ASP A 551 -15.80 -0.84 37.43
CA ASP A 551 -15.32 -0.28 36.17
C ASP A 551 -13.95 0.41 36.33
N LEU A 552 -13.73 1.14 37.43
CA LEU A 552 -12.43 1.72 37.82
C LEU A 552 -11.39 0.64 38.09
N LYS A 553 -11.76 -0.45 38.79
CA LYS A 553 -10.87 -1.59 39.02
C LYS A 553 -10.44 -2.23 37.71
N TYR A 554 -11.37 -2.48 36.78
CA TYR A 554 -11.05 -3.04 35.46
C TYR A 554 -10.17 -2.10 34.63
N LYS A 555 -10.41 -0.79 34.67
CA LYS A 555 -9.56 0.23 34.01
C LYS A 555 -8.15 0.29 34.61
N LEU A 556 -8.00 0.07 35.92
CA LEU A 556 -6.70 -0.02 36.61
C LEU A 556 -5.94 -1.29 36.20
N GLU A 557 -6.58 -2.45 36.29
CA GLU A 557 -6.02 -3.77 35.92
C GLU A 557 -5.54 -3.77 34.45
N LEU A 558 -6.36 -3.26 33.54
CA LEU A 558 -6.01 -3.07 32.12
C LEU A 558 -4.91 -2.03 31.88
N SER A 559 -4.61 -1.16 32.85
CA SER A 559 -3.51 -0.20 32.80
C SER A 559 -2.22 -0.77 33.40
N GLU A 560 -2.31 -1.61 34.42
CA GLU A 560 -1.21 -2.40 34.98
C GLU A 560 -0.68 -3.43 33.96
N GLU A 561 -1.56 -4.13 33.24
CA GLU A 561 -1.17 -4.99 32.12
C GLU A 561 -0.42 -4.21 31.02
N LYS A 562 -0.90 -3.02 30.66
CA LYS A 562 -0.24 -2.15 29.67
C LYS A 562 1.12 -1.66 30.14
N LEU A 563 1.27 -1.30 31.42
CA LEU A 563 2.55 -0.95 32.02
C LEU A 563 3.53 -2.13 31.92
N LYS A 564 3.11 -3.32 32.37
CA LYS A 564 3.94 -4.54 32.30
C LYS A 564 4.38 -4.88 30.86
N ILE A 565 3.47 -4.79 29.88
CA ILE A 565 3.79 -4.98 28.45
C ILE A 565 4.80 -3.94 27.94
N MET A 566 4.77 -2.71 28.47
CA MET A 566 5.75 -1.67 28.13
C MET A 566 7.11 -1.89 28.83
N GLU A 567 7.11 -2.38 30.07
CA GLU A 567 8.32 -2.76 30.81
C GLU A 567 9.04 -3.95 30.15
N ASP A 568 8.31 -5.02 29.80
CA ASP A 568 8.85 -6.18 29.09
C ASP A 568 9.43 -5.79 27.72
N LYS A 569 8.76 -4.90 26.98
CA LYS A 569 9.28 -4.34 25.72
C LYS A 569 10.52 -3.48 25.91
N LEU A 570 10.56 -2.64 26.94
CA LEU A 570 11.72 -1.79 27.24
C LEU A 570 12.93 -2.65 27.60
N LYS A 571 12.74 -3.67 28.45
CA LYS A 571 13.75 -4.67 28.80
C LYS A 571 14.28 -5.44 27.59
N MET A 572 13.41 -5.85 26.67
CA MET A 572 13.81 -6.50 25.41
C MET A 572 14.67 -5.57 24.54
N ILE A 573 14.33 -4.29 24.45
CA ILE A 573 15.12 -3.29 23.70
C ILE A 573 16.46 -3.01 24.40
N GLU A 574 16.51 -2.97 25.73
CA GLU A 574 17.75 -2.86 26.50
C GLU A 574 18.68 -4.08 26.30
N GLU A 575 18.11 -5.28 26.11
CA GLU A 575 18.85 -6.50 25.79
C GLU A 575 19.40 -6.46 24.35
N GLU A 576 18.55 -6.14 23.36
CA GLU A 576 18.94 -5.95 21.96
C GLU A 576 20.07 -4.91 21.82
N LYS A 577 19.98 -3.78 22.53
CA LYS A 577 21.01 -2.72 22.50
C LYS A 577 22.28 -3.09 23.27
N ARG A 578 22.21 -4.03 24.22
CA ARG A 578 23.39 -4.60 24.91
C ARG A 578 24.14 -5.56 23.98
N ASP A 579 23.41 -6.37 23.23
CA ASP A 579 23.99 -7.30 22.26
C ASP A 579 24.58 -6.59 21.03
N ASP A 580 23.91 -5.54 20.52
CA ASP A 580 24.51 -4.60 19.55
C ASP A 580 25.86 -4.05 20.04
N TYR A 581 25.90 -3.58 21.29
CA TYR A 581 27.10 -3.00 21.90
C TYR A 581 28.23 -4.04 22.06
N ASN A 582 27.89 -5.26 22.47
CA ASN A 582 28.82 -6.38 22.56
C ASN A 582 29.39 -6.72 21.17
N HIS A 583 28.52 -6.87 20.16
CA HIS A 583 28.92 -7.19 18.79
C HIS A 583 29.78 -6.10 18.15
N LEU A 584 29.45 -4.81 18.36
CA LEU A 584 30.28 -3.68 17.96
C LEU A 584 31.66 -3.69 18.65
N THR A 585 31.70 -4.05 19.93
CA THR A 585 32.95 -4.17 20.70
C THR A 585 33.83 -5.30 20.14
N ASP A 586 33.26 -6.47 19.86
CA ASP A 586 33.96 -7.62 19.27
C ASP A 586 34.46 -7.32 17.85
N MET A 587 33.67 -6.62 17.01
CA MET A 587 34.13 -6.15 15.70
C MET A 587 35.31 -5.19 15.81
N ILE A 588 35.27 -4.24 16.74
CA ILE A 588 36.37 -3.29 16.99
C ILE A 588 37.62 -4.04 17.48
N GLN A 589 37.46 -5.01 18.39
CA GLN A 589 38.55 -5.81 18.93
C GLN A 589 39.18 -6.73 17.86
N THR A 590 38.36 -7.36 17.02
CA THR A 590 38.80 -8.16 15.87
C THR A 590 39.54 -7.31 14.84
N SER A 591 39.00 -6.14 14.49
CA SER A 591 39.65 -5.17 13.58
C SER A 591 41.01 -4.71 14.12
N LYS A 592 41.09 -4.41 15.42
CA LYS A 592 42.35 -4.08 16.12
C LYS A 592 43.35 -5.23 16.10
N GLN A 593 42.90 -6.48 16.26
CA GLN A 593 43.77 -7.65 16.14
C GLN A 593 44.32 -7.80 14.72
N LEU A 594 43.46 -7.76 13.69
CA LEU A 594 43.88 -7.84 12.28
C LEU A 594 44.87 -6.73 11.90
N PHE A 595 44.67 -5.51 12.41
CA PHE A 595 45.59 -4.39 12.22
C PHE A 595 46.95 -4.62 12.89
N ASN A 596 46.96 -5.17 14.12
CA ASN A 596 48.20 -5.55 14.81
C ASN A 596 48.93 -6.70 14.10
N GLU A 597 48.21 -7.69 13.58
CA GLU A 597 48.79 -8.79 12.79
C GLU A 597 49.42 -8.27 11.49
N ALA A 598 48.74 -7.38 10.77
CA ALA A 598 49.29 -6.71 9.58
C ALA A 598 50.54 -5.88 9.90
N LEU A 599 50.55 -5.12 11.00
CA LEU A 599 51.74 -4.42 11.48
C LEU A 599 52.89 -5.40 11.82
N ALA A 600 52.59 -6.53 12.46
CA ALA A 600 53.58 -7.55 12.79
C ALA A 600 54.13 -8.31 11.57
N VAL A 601 53.41 -8.33 10.44
CA VAL A 601 53.95 -8.80 9.14
C VAL A 601 54.89 -7.73 8.55
N LEU A 602 54.44 -6.48 8.44
CA LEU A 602 55.24 -5.37 7.89
C LEU A 602 56.54 -5.11 8.68
N GLN A 603 56.54 -5.36 10.00
CA GLN A 603 57.76 -5.30 10.82
C GLN A 603 58.72 -6.47 10.54
N ARG A 604 58.22 -7.68 10.30
CA ARG A 604 59.05 -8.83 9.89
C ARG A 604 59.66 -8.65 8.51
N GLU A 605 58.91 -8.13 7.55
CA GLU A 605 59.40 -7.83 6.20
C GLU A 605 60.52 -6.77 6.24
N LYS A 606 60.38 -5.71 7.04
CA LYS A 606 61.47 -4.74 7.25
C LYS A 606 62.73 -5.36 7.88
N CYS A 607 62.58 -6.35 8.74
CA CYS A 607 63.70 -7.01 9.43
C CYS A 607 64.47 -8.01 8.55
N LEU A 608 63.99 -8.30 7.33
CA LEU A 608 64.65 -9.16 6.33
C LEU A 608 65.38 -8.36 5.23
N CYS A 609 65.40 -7.02 5.33
CA CYS A 609 66.05 -6.11 4.38
C CYS A 609 67.16 -5.27 5.04
N SER A 610 67.88 -5.87 5.99
CA SER A 610 69.05 -5.32 6.69
C SER A 610 69.98 -6.46 7.11
#